data_AF-A0A952WQL1-F1
#
_entry.id   AF-A0A952WQL1-F1
#
_cell.length_a   1.000
_cell.length_b   1.000
_cell.length_c   1.000
_cell.angle_alpha   90.00
_cell.angle_beta   90.00
_cell.angle_gamma   90.00
#
_symmetry.space_group_name_H-M   'P 1'
#
loop_
_entity.id
_entity.type
_entity.pdbx_description
1 polymer ?
#
loop_
_entity_poly.entity_id
_entity_poly.type
_entity_poly.pdbx_seq_one_letter_code
_entity_poly.pdbx_strand_id
1 'polypeptide(L)'
;MQSATNVLNRTTANQDRKKIILTIVGVVVAIGVLLFSVLRGLVWAPISPNEDSRRVTAVDAVSGEVFAGYRLDMQESYPWRNTKTGERTLYPAELCYWTKDGKAKSEPTAVLLNDLVGKPGKTFCHDCGRQVVGRNPMPPPELMVEAYKARAGKK
;
A
#
# COMPACT_ATOMS: atom_id res chain seq x y z
N MET A 1 -9.18 -30.35 -69.83
CA MET A 1 -8.01 -29.78 -69.11
C MET A 1 -8.33 -28.59 -68.19
N GLN A 2 -9.54 -28.00 -68.17
CA GLN A 2 -9.88 -26.85 -67.30
C GLN A 2 -10.21 -27.20 -65.83
N SER A 3 -10.28 -28.48 -65.45
CA SER A 3 -10.74 -28.89 -64.11
C SER A 3 -9.63 -28.91 -63.05
N ALA A 4 -8.37 -29.16 -63.44
CA ALA A 4 -7.23 -29.20 -62.53
C ALA A 4 -6.79 -27.80 -62.04
N THR A 5 -6.94 -26.77 -62.87
CA THR A 5 -6.61 -25.37 -62.53
C THR A 5 -7.56 -24.78 -61.47
N ASN A 6 -8.83 -25.21 -61.43
CA ASN A 6 -9.79 -24.72 -60.44
C ASN A 6 -9.58 -25.31 -59.03
N VAL A 7 -8.97 -26.50 -58.92
CA VAL A 7 -8.69 -27.13 -57.62
C VAL A 7 -7.44 -26.50 -56.99
N LEU A 8 -6.39 -26.26 -57.76
CA LEU A 8 -5.15 -25.63 -57.28
C LEU A 8 -5.38 -24.18 -56.79
N ASN A 9 -6.23 -23.41 -57.47
CA ASN A 9 -6.58 -22.05 -57.04
C ASN A 9 -7.39 -22.00 -55.74
N ARG A 10 -8.15 -23.05 -55.40
CA ARG A 10 -8.91 -23.11 -54.14
C ARG A 10 -8.01 -23.45 -52.95
N THR A 11 -6.97 -24.25 -53.15
CA THR A 11 -6.02 -24.62 -52.09
C THR A 11 -5.11 -23.46 -51.69
N THR A 12 -4.61 -22.68 -52.65
CA THR A 12 -3.77 -21.49 -52.38
C THR A 12 -4.56 -20.40 -51.66
N ALA A 13 -5.78 -20.09 -52.13
CA ALA A 13 -6.66 -19.09 -51.51
C ALA A 13 -7.03 -19.43 -50.05
N ASN A 14 -7.25 -20.71 -49.73
CA ASN A 14 -7.56 -21.14 -48.36
C ASN A 14 -6.33 -21.07 -47.45
N GLN A 15 -5.14 -21.40 -47.98
CA GLN A 15 -3.89 -21.29 -47.24
C GLN A 15 -3.53 -19.83 -46.92
N ASP A 16 -3.77 -18.90 -47.85
CA ASP A 16 -3.52 -17.47 -47.63
C ASP A 16 -4.51 -16.86 -46.64
N ARG A 17 -5.79 -17.25 -46.70
CA ARG A 17 -6.80 -16.83 -45.71
C ARG A 17 -6.45 -17.29 -44.29
N LYS A 18 -5.96 -18.52 -44.13
CA LYS A 18 -5.49 -19.03 -42.82
C LYS A 18 -4.29 -18.25 -42.29
N LYS A 19 -3.32 -17.92 -43.15
CA LYS A 19 -2.17 -17.07 -42.77
C LYS A 19 -2.63 -15.68 -42.32
N ILE A 20 -3.55 -15.05 -43.06
CA ILE A 20 -4.09 -13.73 -42.71
C ILE A 20 -4.79 -13.77 -41.35
N ILE A 21 -5.64 -14.77 -41.10
CA ILE A 21 -6.33 -14.93 -39.82
C ILE A 21 -5.34 -15.12 -38.67
N LEU A 22 -4.32 -15.97 -38.84
CA LEU A 22 -3.28 -16.18 -37.82
C LEU A 22 -2.48 -14.90 -37.54
N THR A 23 -2.15 -14.12 -38.58
CA THR A 23 -1.48 -12.82 -38.41
C THR A 23 -2.35 -11.84 -37.64
N ILE A 24 -3.64 -11.74 -37.97
CA ILE A 24 -4.58 -10.85 -37.26
C ILE A 24 -4.70 -11.27 -35.78
N VAL A 25 -4.88 -12.56 -35.51
CA VAL A 25 -4.95 -13.07 -34.14
C VAL A 25 -3.66 -12.78 -33.38
N GLY A 26 -2.51 -13.01 -34.01
CA GLY A 26 -1.20 -12.70 -33.42
C GLY A 26 -1.05 -11.22 -33.06
N VAL A 27 -1.47 -10.32 -33.96
CA VAL A 27 -1.44 -8.87 -33.73
C VAL A 27 -2.39 -8.47 -32.60
N VAL A 28 -3.61 -9.02 -32.56
CA VAL A 28 -4.59 -8.72 -31.48
C VAL A 28 -4.05 -9.18 -30.12
N VAL A 29 -3.46 -10.38 -30.05
CA VAL A 29 -2.85 -10.89 -28.80
C VAL A 29 -1.68 -10.00 -28.38
N ALA A 30 -0.79 -9.62 -29.30
CA ALA A 30 0.35 -8.75 -28.99
C ALA A 30 -0.10 -7.38 -28.46
N ILE A 31 -1.12 -6.77 -29.08
CA ILE A 31 -1.73 -5.52 -28.61
C ILE A 31 -2.36 -5.72 -27.24
N GLY A 32 -3.08 -6.83 -27.02
CA GLY A 32 -3.69 -7.15 -25.73
C GLY A 32 -2.66 -7.27 -24.61
N VAL A 33 -1.54 -7.96 -24.85
CA VAL A 33 -0.44 -8.10 -23.88
C VAL A 33 0.22 -6.75 -23.60
N LEU A 34 0.44 -5.93 -24.63
CA LEU A 34 1.01 -4.59 -24.46
C LEU A 34 0.08 -3.69 -23.63
N LEU A 35 -1.21 -3.65 -23.96
CA LEU A 35 -2.21 -2.88 -23.21
C LEU A 35 -2.31 -3.35 -21.76
N PHE A 36 -2.35 -4.66 -21.52
CA PHE A 36 -2.37 -5.22 -20.17
C PHE A 36 -1.12 -4.82 -19.37
N SER A 37 0.05 -4.84 -19.99
CA SER A 37 1.31 -4.47 -19.35
C SER A 37 1.35 -2.98 -18.98
N VAL A 38 0.88 -2.10 -19.87
CA VAL A 38 0.77 -0.66 -19.63
C VAL A 38 -0.26 -0.36 -18.54
N LEU A 39 -1.46 -0.96 -18.62
CA LEU A 39 -2.50 -0.79 -17.60
C LEU A 39 -2.03 -1.27 -16.24
N ARG A 40 -1.32 -2.40 -16.18
CA ARG A 40 -0.70 -2.87 -14.95
C ARG A 40 0.31 -1.88 -14.39
N GLY A 41 1.15 -1.29 -15.24
CA GLY A 41 2.12 -0.28 -14.84
C GLY A 41 1.49 1.03 -14.37
N LEU A 42 0.31 1.40 -14.87
CA LEU A 42 -0.35 2.67 -14.51
C LEU A 42 -1.31 2.54 -13.33
N VAL A 43 -2.12 1.48 -13.31
CA VAL A 43 -3.18 1.28 -12.30
C VAL A 43 -2.65 0.56 -11.06
N TRP A 44 -1.70 -0.34 -11.24
CA TRP A 44 -1.09 -1.14 -10.17
C TRP A 44 0.38 -0.83 -9.97
N ALA A 45 0.84 0.34 -10.43
CA ALA A 45 2.17 0.82 -10.09
C ALA A 45 2.31 0.86 -8.56
N PRO A 46 3.40 0.33 -8.00
CA PRO A 46 3.70 0.54 -6.60
C PRO A 46 3.80 2.03 -6.32
N ILE A 47 3.36 2.45 -5.14
CA ILE A 47 3.58 3.82 -4.66
C ILE A 47 5.08 4.10 -4.75
N SER A 48 5.46 5.21 -5.38
CA SER A 48 6.88 5.54 -5.53
C SER A 48 7.53 5.65 -4.13
N PRO A 49 8.81 5.29 -3.95
CA PRO A 49 9.48 5.40 -2.65
C PRO A 49 9.42 6.82 -2.04
N ASN A 50 9.40 7.86 -2.89
CA ASN A 50 9.24 9.25 -2.47
C ASN A 50 7.82 9.57 -1.96
N GLU A 51 6.80 8.89 -2.47
CA GLU A 51 5.43 9.04 -2.00
C GLU A 51 5.20 8.25 -0.71
N ASP A 52 5.82 7.08 -0.59
CA ASP A 52 5.71 6.25 0.61
C ASP A 52 6.43 6.89 1.81
N SER A 53 7.60 7.51 1.59
CA SER A 53 8.34 8.22 2.65
C SER A 53 7.62 9.46 3.21
N ARG A 54 6.62 9.97 2.49
CA ARG A 54 5.78 11.10 2.93
C ARG A 54 4.55 10.67 3.70
N ARG A 55 4.29 9.37 3.84
CA ARG A 55 3.15 8.86 4.58
C ARG A 55 3.57 8.60 6.02
N VAL A 56 2.87 9.24 6.95
CA VAL A 56 3.08 9.05 8.39
C VAL A 56 1.77 8.66 9.06
N THR A 57 1.86 8.03 10.24
CA THR A 57 0.69 7.87 11.09
C THR A 57 0.53 9.14 11.92
N ALA A 58 -0.61 9.81 11.78
CA ALA A 58 -0.93 11.00 12.55
C ALA A 58 -2.11 10.74 13.48
N VAL A 59 -2.16 11.45 14.60
CA VAL A 59 -3.30 11.44 15.54
C VAL A 59 -3.79 12.87 15.73
N ASP A 60 -5.11 13.05 15.67
CA ASP A 60 -5.75 14.32 16.00
C ASP A 60 -5.75 14.54 17.51
N ALA A 61 -5.16 15.65 17.96
CA ALA A 61 -5.08 15.99 19.37
C ALA A 61 -6.43 16.29 20.03
N VAL A 62 -7.45 16.64 19.23
CA VAL A 62 -8.79 16.99 19.72
C VAL A 62 -9.67 15.75 19.78
N SER A 63 -9.81 15.03 18.66
CA SER A 63 -10.72 13.88 18.56
C SER A 63 -10.09 12.55 18.99
N GLY A 64 -8.75 12.46 19.00
CA GLY A 64 -8.03 11.20 19.17
C GLY A 64 -8.08 10.28 17.94
N GLU A 65 -8.66 10.72 16.82
CA GLU A 65 -8.74 9.93 15.60
C GLU A 65 -7.33 9.65 15.01
N VAL A 66 -7.14 8.41 14.55
CA VAL A 66 -5.88 7.95 13.93
C VAL A 66 -5.99 8.01 12.41
N PHE A 67 -5.03 8.67 11.77
CA PHE A 67 -4.89 8.77 10.33
C PHE A 67 -3.69 7.94 9.88
N ALA A 68 -3.93 6.68 9.49
CA ALA A 68 -2.91 5.79 8.97
C ALA A 68 -2.50 6.24 7.55
N GLY A 69 -1.25 6.68 7.38
CA GLY A 69 -0.71 7.11 6.08
C GLY A 69 -1.11 8.52 5.65
N TYR A 70 -1.25 9.43 6.61
CA TYR A 70 -1.36 10.88 6.38
C TYR A 70 -0.20 11.34 5.49
N ARG A 71 -0.52 12.00 4.38
CA ARG A 71 0.48 12.49 3.42
C ARG A 71 1.01 13.84 3.90
N LEU A 72 2.32 13.90 4.13
CA LEU A 72 3.02 15.15 4.44
C LEU A 72 3.19 15.99 3.19
N ASP A 73 2.80 17.26 3.29
CA ASP A 73 3.17 18.27 2.34
C ASP A 73 4.60 18.77 2.63
N MET A 74 5.32 19.11 1.55
CA MET A 74 6.68 19.61 1.69
C MET A 74 6.61 20.96 2.41
N GLN A 75 7.40 21.12 3.48
CA GLN A 75 7.55 22.33 4.31
C GLN A 75 6.51 22.53 5.43
N GLU A 76 5.63 21.56 5.72
CA GLU A 76 4.71 21.69 6.85
C GLU A 76 5.32 21.17 8.17
N SER A 77 5.32 21.99 9.23
CA SER A 77 5.62 21.58 10.60
C SER A 77 4.35 21.14 11.33
N TYR A 78 4.47 20.23 12.30
CA TYR A 78 3.35 19.89 13.16
C TYR A 78 2.99 21.07 14.09
N PRO A 79 1.72 21.24 14.48
CA PRO A 79 0.57 20.42 14.07
C PRO A 79 0.21 20.59 12.59
N TRP A 80 -0.09 19.48 11.91
CA TRP A 80 -0.55 19.46 10.52
C TRP A 80 -2.06 19.68 10.42
N ARG A 81 -2.52 20.03 9.23
CA ARG A 81 -3.94 20.26 8.97
C ARG A 81 -4.74 18.96 8.92
N ASN A 82 -5.77 18.83 9.74
CA ASN A 82 -6.75 17.76 9.66
C ASN A 82 -7.58 17.92 8.38
N THR A 83 -7.60 16.89 7.52
CA THR A 83 -8.30 16.93 6.22
C THR A 83 -9.82 16.98 6.35
N LYS A 84 -10.38 16.63 7.51
CA LYS A 84 -11.82 16.65 7.77
C LYS A 84 -12.30 17.99 8.30
N THR A 85 -11.56 18.59 9.24
CA THR A 85 -11.96 19.84 9.93
C THR A 85 -11.30 21.08 9.34
N GLY A 86 -10.16 20.92 8.66
CA GLY A 86 -9.34 22.03 8.18
C GLY A 86 -8.50 22.70 9.29
N GLU A 87 -8.58 22.26 10.53
CA GLU A 87 -7.83 22.81 11.66
C GLU A 87 -6.42 22.19 11.78
N ARG A 88 -5.47 22.90 12.39
CA ARG A 88 -4.11 22.39 12.63
C ARG A 88 -4.06 21.60 13.94
N THR A 89 -4.51 20.35 13.92
CA THR A 89 -4.62 19.51 15.13
C THR A 89 -3.95 18.14 15.00
N LEU A 90 -3.36 17.81 13.85
CA LEU A 90 -2.71 16.52 13.65
C LEU A 90 -1.26 16.54 14.11
N TYR A 91 -0.87 15.53 14.88
CA TYR A 91 0.49 15.33 15.35
C TYR A 91 1.01 13.96 14.94
N PRO A 92 2.34 13.77 14.82
CA PRO A 92 2.92 12.44 14.61
C PRO A 92 2.54 11.51 15.77
N ALA A 93 2.17 10.27 15.42
CA ALA A 93 1.90 9.24 16.40
C ALA A 93 3.16 8.40 16.68
N GLU A 94 3.39 8.05 17.94
CA GLU A 94 4.31 6.98 18.31
C GLU A 94 3.62 5.62 18.18
N LEU A 95 4.38 4.61 17.77
CA LEU A 95 3.85 3.28 17.51
C LEU A 95 4.20 2.33 18.66
N CYS A 96 3.17 1.78 19.32
CA CYS A 96 3.33 0.78 20.37
C CYS A 96 3.00 -0.62 19.85
N TYR A 97 4.03 -1.46 19.70
CA TYR A 97 3.92 -2.84 19.23
C TYR A 97 3.80 -3.87 20.36
N TRP A 98 3.55 -3.44 21.60
CA TRP A 98 3.40 -4.34 22.75
C TRP A 98 1.94 -4.65 23.04
N THR A 99 1.68 -5.86 23.53
CA THR A 99 0.42 -6.25 24.17
C THR A 99 0.52 -6.11 25.69
N LYS A 100 -0.63 -6.14 26.38
CA LYS A 100 -0.70 -6.12 27.85
C LYS A 100 0.09 -7.26 28.50
N ASP A 101 0.09 -8.42 27.86
CA ASP A 101 0.78 -9.63 28.34
C ASP A 101 2.29 -9.62 28.07
N GLY A 102 2.83 -8.53 27.50
CA GLY A 102 4.24 -8.41 27.17
C GLY A 102 4.67 -9.19 25.94
N LYS A 103 3.74 -9.52 25.04
CA LYS A 103 4.06 -10.03 23.70
C LYS A 103 4.15 -8.89 22.70
N ALA A 104 4.74 -9.16 21.54
CA ALA A 104 4.65 -8.25 20.40
C ALA A 104 3.34 -8.46 19.65
N LYS A 105 2.89 -7.42 18.94
CA LYS A 105 1.79 -7.48 17.98
C LYS A 105 2.22 -6.88 16.65
N SER A 106 1.62 -7.36 15.56
CA SER A 106 1.98 -6.94 14.20
C SER A 106 1.36 -5.59 13.79
N GLU A 107 0.27 -5.20 14.43
CA GLU A 107 -0.42 -3.93 14.20
C GLU A 107 -0.23 -3.05 15.45
N PRO A 108 0.51 -1.94 15.35
CA PRO A 108 0.80 -1.11 16.50
C PRO A 108 -0.42 -0.31 16.94
N THR A 109 -0.47 0.05 18.23
CA THR A 109 -1.33 1.14 18.67
C THR A 109 -0.65 2.46 18.36
N ALA A 110 -1.33 3.35 17.64
CA ALA A 110 -0.92 4.74 17.48
C ALA A 110 -1.19 5.51 18.78
N VAL A 111 -0.17 6.16 19.32
CA VAL A 111 -0.23 6.89 20.58
C VAL A 111 0.26 8.31 20.38
N LEU A 112 -0.59 9.28 20.73
CA LEU A 112 -0.20 10.69 20.79
C LEU A 112 0.57 10.94 22.08
N LEU A 113 1.81 11.41 21.97
CA LEU A 113 2.59 11.77 23.15
C LEU A 113 2.08 13.07 23.77
N ASN A 114 2.01 13.08 25.11
CA ASN A 114 1.64 14.26 25.89
C ASN A 114 2.63 15.42 25.69
N ASP A 115 3.93 15.12 25.58
CA ASP A 115 4.98 16.14 25.40
C ASP A 115 4.81 16.92 24.08
N LEU A 116 4.43 16.25 23.00
CA LEU A 116 4.18 16.85 21.68
C LEU A 116 3.04 17.86 21.68
N VAL A 117 2.06 17.68 22.58
CA VAL A 117 0.89 18.57 22.71
C VAL A 117 0.95 19.46 23.95
N GLY A 118 2.12 19.54 24.61
CA GLY A 118 2.32 20.37 25.79
C GLY A 118 1.53 19.94 27.04
N LYS A 119 1.03 18.70 27.07
CA LYS A 119 0.37 18.14 28.25
C LYS A 119 1.43 17.63 29.25
N PRO A 120 1.28 17.90 30.56
CA PRO A 120 2.21 17.41 31.55
C PRO A 120 2.11 15.89 31.75
N GLY A 121 3.20 15.27 32.17
CA GLY A 121 3.23 13.87 32.60
C GLY A 121 3.60 12.85 31.52
N LYS A 122 3.70 11.59 31.94
CA LYS A 122 4.09 10.47 31.07
C LYS A 122 2.93 10.07 30.16
N THR A 123 3.26 9.64 28.95
CA THR A 123 2.28 9.03 28.03
C THR A 123 2.22 7.52 28.25
N PHE A 124 1.03 6.96 28.31
CA PHE A 124 0.81 5.52 28.41
C PHE A 124 -0.02 5.04 27.23
N CYS A 125 0.32 3.86 26.70
CA CYS A 125 -0.46 3.20 25.66
C CYS A 125 -1.80 2.74 26.24
N HIS A 126 -2.91 3.12 25.61
CA HIS A 126 -4.25 2.76 26.07
C HIS A 126 -4.58 1.27 25.89
N ASP A 127 -3.82 0.54 25.07
CA ASP A 127 -4.03 -0.89 24.83
C ASP A 127 -3.24 -1.74 25.84
N CYS A 128 -1.93 -1.51 25.97
CA CYS A 128 -1.05 -2.34 26.80
C CYS A 128 -0.67 -1.74 28.17
N GLY A 129 -0.97 -0.46 28.41
CA GLY A 129 -0.66 0.24 29.66
C GLY A 129 0.82 0.58 29.86
N ARG A 130 1.70 0.27 28.90
CA ARG A 130 3.13 0.61 28.98
C ARG A 130 3.37 2.08 28.71
N GLN A 131 4.40 2.65 29.34
CA GLN A 131 4.86 4.00 29.03
C GLN A 131 5.36 4.05 27.58
N VAL A 132 4.90 5.05 26.83
CA VAL A 132 5.35 5.33 25.46
C VAL A 132 6.20 6.60 25.50
N VAL A 133 7.34 6.55 24.81
CA VAL A 133 8.30 7.66 24.73
C VAL A 133 8.56 8.00 23.26
N GLY A 134 9.13 9.18 23.00
CA GLY A 134 9.59 9.55 21.66
C GLY A 134 10.58 8.52 21.12
N ARG A 135 10.37 8.09 19.86
CA ARG A 135 11.07 6.94 19.25
C ARG A 135 10.89 5.68 20.07
N ASN A 136 9.65 5.30 20.32
CA ASN A 136 9.30 4.19 21.20
C ASN A 136 10.01 2.89 20.76
N PRO A 137 10.76 2.21 21.65
CA PRO A 137 11.54 1.03 21.27
C PRO A 137 10.64 -0.11 20.81
N MET A 138 11.04 -0.74 19.70
CA MET A 138 10.36 -1.94 19.22
C MET A 138 10.60 -3.12 20.17
N PRO A 139 9.65 -4.07 20.24
CA PRO A 139 9.89 -5.37 20.85
C PRO A 139 11.11 -6.08 20.23
N PRO A 140 11.74 -7.01 20.97
CA PRO A 140 12.79 -7.87 20.42
C PRO A 140 12.40 -8.49 19.07
N PRO A 141 13.33 -8.59 18.11
CA PRO A 141 13.05 -9.10 16.78
C PRO A 141 12.37 -10.48 16.78
N GLU A 142 12.71 -11.35 17.75
CA GLU A 142 12.15 -12.70 17.88
C GLU A 142 10.63 -12.63 18.11
N LEU A 143 10.19 -11.74 19.01
CA LEU A 143 8.76 -11.53 19.28
C LEU A 143 8.05 -10.91 18.08
N MET A 144 8.70 -9.98 17.38
CA MET A 144 8.14 -9.37 16.16
C MET A 144 7.93 -10.41 15.06
N VAL A 145 8.90 -11.31 14.84
CA VAL A 145 8.78 -12.40 13.86
C VAL A 145 7.62 -13.33 14.23
N GLU A 146 7.47 -13.69 15.51
CA GLU A 146 6.33 -14.49 15.99
C GLU A 146 4.99 -13.78 15.71
N ALA A 147 4.91 -12.49 16.01
CA ALA A 147 3.71 -11.68 15.75
C ALA A 147 3.33 -11.65 14.27
N TYR A 148 4.30 -11.50 13.36
CA TYR A 148 4.05 -11.52 11.92
C TYR A 148 3.63 -12.91 11.41
N LYS A 149 4.27 -13.98 11.90
CA LYS A 149 3.86 -15.36 11.56
C LYS A 149 2.44 -15.65 12.03
N ALA A 150 2.09 -15.23 13.25
CA ALA A 150 0.76 -15.38 13.81
C ALA A 150 -0.31 -14.61 13.00
N ARG A 151 0.03 -13.47 12.40
CA ARG A 151 -0.85 -12.74 11.48
C ARG A 151 -0.99 -13.44 10.13
N ALA A 152 0.12 -13.95 9.56
CA ALA A 152 0.11 -14.61 8.26
C ALA A 152 -0.69 -15.91 8.27
N GLY A 153 -0.64 -16.69 9.35
CA GLY A 153 -1.41 -17.93 9.49
C GLY A 153 -2.91 -17.75 9.75
N LYS A 154 -3.37 -16.51 9.94
CA LYS A 154 -4.80 -16.18 10.13
C LYS A 154 -5.50 -15.72 8.85
N LYS A 155 -4.79 -15.62 7.73
CA LYS A 155 -5.35 -15.29 6.41
C LYS A 155 -5.89 -16.54 5.72
#